data_AF-A0A946QPW9-F1
#
_entry.id   AF-A0A946QPW9-F1
#
_cell.length_a   1.000
_cell.length_b   1.000
_cell.length_c   1.000
_cell.angle_alpha   90.00
_cell.angle_beta   90.00
_cell.angle_gamma   90.00
#
_symmetry.space_group_name_H-M   'P 1'
#
loop_
_entity.id
_entity.type
_entity.pdbx_description
1 polymer ?
#
loop_
_entity_poly.entity_id
_entity_poly.type
_entity_poly.pdbx_seq_one_letter_code
_entity_poly.pdbx_strand_id
1 'polypeptide(L)'
;MKYIREFLTITLLLFLVVSCDDFSLDLKVENFEHPNDDILTSDPVALTATAGSILNNWFMGIHSYNGPAAAMATMADVSSCSWGNFGMKDLSSEPRVAFNNKSSYGNNVTNSYFNALYSVLSDANTIVAAAEKGTEFENPDLVKLMGKMGQAFSVGYLALVFDRVWLSDENGVVGEGAVDYKEAMVFALQKLDDAIALASSAGVSIPDTWLPGGMGENSTLVPFLNSMGARFAVGNVRNTAQKGQINWDKVLAYSNAGLTVDFEIFMDDVNWYDL
;
A
#
# COMPACT_ATOMS: atom_id res chain seq x y z
N MET A 1 -13.88 9.72 79.99
CA MET A 1 -13.99 10.79 78.98
C MET A 1 -12.62 11.24 78.43
N LYS A 2 -11.68 10.32 78.15
CA LYS A 2 -10.36 10.66 77.60
C LYS A 2 -10.27 10.32 76.10
N TYR A 3 -10.86 9.18 75.73
CA TYR A 3 -10.87 8.68 74.34
C TYR A 3 -11.91 9.31 73.41
N ILE A 4 -12.94 10.00 73.94
CA ILE A 4 -13.99 10.63 73.11
C ILE A 4 -13.41 11.80 72.30
N ARG A 5 -12.50 12.56 72.89
CA ARG A 5 -11.89 13.73 72.26
C ARG A 5 -10.94 13.32 71.14
N GLU A 6 -10.18 12.24 71.35
CA GLU A 6 -9.29 11.62 70.36
C GLU A 6 -10.07 10.97 69.21
N PHE A 7 -11.20 10.32 69.52
CA PHE A 7 -12.09 9.75 68.51
C PHE A 7 -12.73 10.82 67.63
N LEU A 8 -13.13 11.96 68.21
CA LEU A 8 -13.67 13.11 67.47
C LEU A 8 -12.64 13.78 66.56
N THR A 9 -11.38 13.93 66.99
CA THR A 9 -10.33 14.48 66.11
C THR A 9 -9.98 13.53 64.97
N ILE A 10 -9.92 12.22 65.23
CA ILE A 10 -9.66 11.22 64.18
C ILE A 10 -10.80 11.17 63.17
N THR A 11 -12.05 11.25 63.63
CA THR A 11 -13.24 11.26 62.75
C THR A 11 -13.30 12.53 61.91
N LEU A 12 -12.94 13.69 62.49
CA LEU A 12 -12.91 14.97 61.77
C LEU A 12 -11.77 15.00 60.72
N LEU A 13 -10.61 14.41 61.02
CA LEU A 13 -9.53 14.26 60.03
C LEU A 13 -9.92 13.31 58.89
N LEU A 14 -10.61 12.21 59.19
CA LEU A 14 -11.09 11.27 58.17
C LEU A 14 -12.13 11.91 57.24
N PHE A 15 -13.00 12.78 57.74
CA PHE A 15 -13.95 13.53 56.90
C PHE A 15 -13.28 14.58 56.00
N LEU A 16 -12.15 15.16 56.40
CA LEU A 16 -11.38 16.11 55.58
C LEU A 16 -10.62 15.45 54.43
N VAL A 17 -10.34 14.14 54.51
CA VAL A 17 -9.65 13.40 53.44
C VAL A 17 -10.64 12.85 52.39
N VAL A 18 -11.91 12.65 52.76
CA VAL A 18 -12.96 12.14 51.84
C VAL A 18 -13.66 13.27 51.07
N SER A 19 -13.47 14.54 51.43
CA SER A 19 -14.02 15.68 50.66
C SER A 19 -13.12 16.14 49.51
N CYS A 20 -12.04 15.42 49.22
CA CYS A 20 -11.31 15.55 47.96
C CYS A 20 -11.93 14.60 46.92
N ASP A 21 -13.22 14.79 46.61
CA ASP A 21 -13.67 14.45 45.26
C ASP A 21 -12.90 15.37 44.31
N ASP A 22 -12.24 14.76 43.33
CA ASP A 22 -11.46 15.43 42.31
C ASP A 22 -12.30 16.53 41.68
N PHE A 23 -12.06 17.78 42.08
CA PHE A 23 -12.63 18.97 41.44
C PHE A 23 -11.94 19.13 40.08
N SER A 24 -12.07 18.13 39.20
CA SER A 24 -11.76 18.29 37.79
C SER A 24 -12.84 19.22 37.24
N LEU A 25 -12.51 20.50 37.14
CA LEU A 25 -13.28 21.48 36.36
C LEU A 25 -13.18 21.20 34.85
N ASP A 26 -12.55 20.09 34.45
CA ASP A 26 -12.65 19.55 33.11
C ASP A 26 -14.06 19.03 32.89
N LEU A 27 -14.92 19.92 32.39
CA LEU A 27 -16.04 19.52 31.56
C LEU A 27 -15.42 18.70 30.41
N LYS A 28 -15.42 17.37 30.52
CA LYS A 28 -15.13 16.47 29.39
C LYS A 28 -16.28 16.61 28.39
N VAL A 29 -16.30 17.73 27.68
CA VAL A 29 -17.04 17.84 26.43
C VAL A 29 -16.21 17.06 25.44
N GLU A 30 -16.64 15.83 25.17
CA GLU A 30 -16.02 15.03 24.10
C GLU A 30 -16.13 15.84 22.81
N ASN A 31 -14.98 16.23 22.29
CA ASN A 31 -14.89 16.88 21.00
C ASN A 31 -15.01 15.79 19.93
N PHE A 32 -16.24 15.47 19.53
CA PHE A 32 -16.53 14.53 18.45
C PHE A 32 -15.94 14.97 17.10
N GLU A 33 -15.48 16.22 16.98
CA GLU A 33 -14.84 16.77 15.78
C GLU A 33 -13.30 16.74 15.86
N HIS A 34 -12.71 16.27 16.98
CA HIS A 34 -11.26 16.12 17.05
C HIS A 34 -10.86 14.94 16.14
N PRO A 35 -9.87 15.12 15.24
CA PRO A 35 -9.37 14.02 14.43
C PRO A 35 -8.95 12.86 15.35
N ASN A 36 -9.61 11.72 15.21
CA ASN A 36 -9.22 10.48 15.86
C ASN A 36 -9.26 9.37 14.80
N ASP A 37 -8.51 8.30 15.05
CA ASP A 37 -8.35 7.22 14.07
C ASP A 37 -9.70 6.59 13.71
N ASP A 38 -10.65 6.52 14.65
CA ASP A 38 -11.99 5.97 14.41
C ASP A 38 -12.82 6.81 13.43
N ILE A 39 -12.78 8.15 13.54
CA ILE A 39 -13.47 9.09 12.63
C ILE A 39 -12.78 9.10 11.27
N LEU A 40 -11.45 9.18 11.25
CA LEU A 40 -10.69 9.21 9.99
C LEU A 40 -10.80 7.89 9.21
N THR A 41 -10.98 6.77 9.91
CA THR A 41 -11.19 5.45 9.30
C THR A 41 -12.65 5.07 9.10
N SER A 42 -13.60 5.97 9.40
CA SER A 42 -15.03 5.76 9.16
C SER A 42 -15.68 6.83 8.28
N ASP A 43 -15.02 7.96 8.01
CA ASP A 43 -15.53 9.00 7.10
C ASP A 43 -15.52 8.52 5.64
N PRO A 44 -16.69 8.28 5.01
CA PRO A 44 -16.78 7.79 3.65
C PRO A 44 -16.20 8.77 2.62
N VAL A 45 -16.22 10.08 2.87
CA VAL A 45 -15.70 11.09 1.92
C VAL A 45 -14.18 11.06 1.90
N ALA A 46 -13.54 11.09 3.07
CA ALA A 46 -12.09 11.02 3.20
C ALA A 46 -11.53 9.69 2.65
N LEU A 47 -12.21 8.59 2.93
CA LEU A 47 -11.82 7.26 2.45
C LEU A 47 -12.03 7.10 0.94
N THR A 48 -13.07 7.72 0.37
CA THR A 48 -13.26 7.75 -1.09
C THR A 48 -12.16 8.55 -1.79
N ALA A 49 -11.72 9.68 -1.20
CA ALA A 49 -10.58 10.43 -1.71
C ALA A 49 -9.27 9.63 -1.62
N THR A 50 -9.10 8.88 -0.54
CA THR A 50 -7.97 7.95 -0.37
C THR A 50 -8.00 6.86 -1.46
N ALA A 51 -9.16 6.27 -1.73
CA ALA A 51 -9.33 5.28 -2.80
C ALA A 51 -8.94 5.85 -4.18
N GLY A 52 -9.37 7.08 -4.51
CA GLY A 52 -8.99 7.74 -5.76
C GLY A 52 -7.49 8.03 -5.89
N SER A 53 -6.76 8.13 -4.78
CA SER A 53 -5.32 8.42 -4.76
C SER A 53 -4.44 7.19 -4.90
N ILE A 54 -4.97 5.97 -4.74
CA ILE A 54 -4.19 4.72 -4.75
C ILE A 54 -3.38 4.56 -6.05
N LEU A 55 -4.00 4.78 -7.22
CA LEU A 55 -3.32 4.64 -8.51
C LEU A 55 -2.22 5.70 -8.70
N ASN A 56 -2.44 6.94 -8.23
CA ASN A 56 -1.42 7.99 -8.20
C ASN A 56 -0.20 7.55 -7.42
N ASN A 57 -0.44 7.23 -6.16
CA ASN A 57 0.61 6.96 -5.20
C ASN A 57 1.41 5.73 -5.63
N TRP A 58 0.73 4.71 -6.18
CA TRP A 58 1.39 3.57 -6.79
C TRP A 58 2.25 3.97 -7.99
N PHE A 59 1.69 4.66 -9.00
CA PHE A 59 2.42 4.99 -10.21
C PHE A 59 3.62 5.89 -9.93
N MET A 60 3.44 6.94 -9.12
CA MET A 60 4.51 7.85 -8.72
C MET A 60 5.56 7.15 -7.85
N GLY A 61 5.13 6.20 -7.01
CA GLY A 61 6.04 5.37 -6.21
C GLY A 61 6.96 4.51 -7.08
N ILE A 62 6.40 3.83 -8.10
CA ILE A 62 7.20 2.91 -8.93
C ILE A 62 8.04 3.60 -10.00
N HIS A 63 7.61 4.77 -10.49
CA HIS A 63 8.33 5.57 -11.49
C HIS A 63 9.14 6.71 -10.87
N SER A 64 9.25 6.74 -9.54
CA SER A 64 9.98 7.79 -8.83
C SER A 64 11.40 7.95 -9.37
N TYR A 65 11.83 9.21 -9.51
CA TYR A 65 13.22 9.57 -9.74
C TYR A 65 14.16 8.84 -8.77
N ASN A 66 13.80 8.72 -7.49
CA ASN A 66 14.60 8.02 -6.48
C ASN A 66 14.29 6.52 -6.37
N GLY A 67 13.77 5.91 -7.44
CA GLY A 67 13.46 4.48 -7.51
C GLY A 67 14.62 3.63 -8.04
N PRO A 68 14.47 2.30 -8.03
CA PRO A 68 15.48 1.37 -8.49
C PRO A 68 15.57 1.25 -10.01
N ALA A 69 14.64 1.85 -10.77
CA ALA A 69 14.53 1.65 -12.22
C ALA A 69 15.83 1.98 -12.98
N ALA A 70 16.42 3.15 -12.73
CA ALA A 70 17.65 3.57 -13.40
C ALA A 70 18.84 2.66 -13.04
N ALA A 71 18.99 2.32 -11.75
CA ALA A 71 19.99 1.36 -11.29
C ALA A 71 19.79 -0.02 -11.95
N MET A 72 18.57 -0.54 -11.96
CA MET A 72 18.27 -1.84 -12.55
C MET A 72 18.52 -1.85 -14.07
N ALA A 73 18.25 -0.75 -14.78
CA ALA A 73 18.53 -0.65 -16.21
C ALA A 73 20.04 -0.74 -16.52
N THR A 74 20.89 -0.07 -15.72
CA THR A 74 22.35 -0.20 -15.87
C THR A 74 22.86 -1.54 -15.35
N MET A 75 22.25 -2.10 -14.31
CA MET A 75 22.55 -3.46 -13.85
C MET A 75 22.18 -4.54 -14.87
N ALA A 76 21.22 -4.31 -15.74
CA ALA A 76 20.81 -5.26 -16.77
C ALA A 76 21.58 -5.09 -18.09
N ASP A 77 22.56 -4.19 -18.14
CA ASP A 77 23.31 -3.81 -19.34
C ASP A 77 22.43 -3.31 -20.50
N VAL A 78 21.21 -2.83 -20.18
CA VAL A 78 20.29 -2.21 -21.15
C VAL A 78 20.66 -0.74 -21.39
N SER A 79 21.24 -0.10 -20.37
CA SER A 79 21.69 1.29 -20.40
C SER A 79 23.10 1.39 -19.79
N SER A 80 23.84 2.44 -20.15
CA SER A 80 25.16 2.73 -19.54
C SER A 80 25.19 4.13 -18.95
N CYS A 81 25.82 4.31 -17.79
CA CYS A 81 26.01 5.62 -17.17
C CYS A 81 27.36 5.70 -16.45
N SER A 82 28.12 6.76 -16.69
CA SER A 82 29.39 7.02 -15.99
C SER A 82 29.24 7.72 -14.64
N TRP A 83 28.04 8.24 -14.35
CA TRP A 83 27.74 9.05 -13.17
C TRP A 83 27.12 8.23 -12.03
N GLY A 84 27.38 8.65 -10.79
CA GLY A 84 26.94 7.95 -9.58
C GLY A 84 25.48 8.16 -9.19
N ASN A 85 24.74 8.99 -9.92
CA ASN A 85 23.35 9.30 -9.62
C ASN A 85 22.51 8.01 -9.62
N PHE A 86 21.53 7.95 -8.71
CA PHE A 86 20.56 6.84 -8.63
C PHE A 86 21.20 5.46 -8.47
N GLY A 87 22.38 5.39 -7.84
CA GLY A 87 23.10 4.13 -7.70
C GLY A 87 23.54 3.50 -9.04
N MET A 88 23.38 4.17 -10.19
CA MET A 88 23.65 3.58 -11.50
C MET A 88 25.06 3.02 -11.61
N LYS A 89 26.09 3.85 -11.37
CA LYS A 89 27.50 3.43 -11.42
C LYS A 89 27.86 2.40 -10.35
N ASP A 90 27.34 2.58 -9.13
CA ASP A 90 27.72 1.74 -7.99
C ASP A 90 27.19 0.31 -8.18
N LEU A 91 25.92 0.20 -8.57
CA LEU A 91 25.21 -1.06 -8.69
C LEU A 91 25.49 -1.79 -10.02
N SER A 92 25.89 -1.07 -11.07
CA SER A 92 26.31 -1.67 -12.34
C SER A 92 27.81 -1.90 -12.46
N SER A 93 28.59 -1.72 -11.39
CA SER A 93 30.03 -1.93 -11.45
C SER A 93 30.38 -3.41 -11.67
N GLU A 94 31.39 -3.65 -12.51
CA GLU A 94 31.91 -4.99 -12.78
C GLU A 94 33.38 -5.09 -12.34
N PRO A 95 33.76 -6.11 -11.53
CA PRO A 95 32.92 -7.19 -11.00
C PRO A 95 31.85 -6.71 -10.01
N ARG A 96 30.71 -7.41 -9.98
CA ARG A 96 29.58 -7.07 -9.10
C ARG A 96 29.99 -7.11 -7.63
N VAL A 97 29.69 -6.04 -6.90
CA VAL A 97 29.90 -5.94 -5.46
C VAL A 97 28.56 -6.04 -4.73
N ALA A 98 28.61 -6.40 -3.45
CA ALA A 98 27.42 -6.44 -2.61
C ALA A 98 26.81 -5.04 -2.45
N PHE A 99 25.48 -4.96 -2.46
CA PHE A 99 24.75 -3.72 -2.21
C PHE A 99 25.14 -3.11 -0.85
N ASN A 100 25.41 -1.80 -0.83
CA ASN A 100 25.74 -1.08 0.39
C ASN A 100 24.49 -0.80 1.23
N ASN A 101 24.12 -1.74 2.11
CA ASN A 101 22.92 -1.63 2.96
C ASN A 101 23.14 -0.83 4.25
N LYS A 102 24.05 0.14 4.27
CA LYS A 102 24.24 1.04 5.42
C LYS A 102 23.23 2.16 5.37
N SER A 103 22.75 2.61 6.53
CA SER A 103 21.88 3.80 6.64
C SER A 103 22.53 5.07 6.09
N SER A 104 23.85 5.12 6.02
CA SER A 104 24.62 6.22 5.45
C SER A 104 24.80 6.13 3.92
N TYR A 105 24.20 5.14 3.26
CA TYR A 105 24.32 5.00 1.80
C TYR A 105 23.52 6.11 1.12
N GLY A 106 24.21 6.97 0.36
CA GLY A 106 23.62 8.20 -0.18
C GLY A 106 22.67 7.98 -1.36
N ASN A 107 22.70 6.82 -2.02
CA ASN A 107 21.82 6.53 -3.14
C ASN A 107 20.55 5.81 -2.64
N ASN A 108 19.47 6.56 -2.52
CA ASN A 108 18.24 6.11 -1.88
C ASN A 108 17.31 5.26 -2.78
N VAL A 109 17.88 4.35 -3.56
CA VAL A 109 17.16 3.62 -4.62
C VAL A 109 16.18 2.56 -4.11
N THR A 110 16.31 2.14 -2.86
CA THR A 110 15.46 1.11 -2.24
C THR A 110 14.48 1.68 -1.22
N ASN A 111 14.90 2.60 -0.34
CA ASN A 111 14.07 3.05 0.79
C ASN A 111 12.85 3.85 0.32
N SER A 112 13.03 4.79 -0.62
CA SER A 112 11.93 5.57 -1.18
C SER A 112 10.88 4.67 -1.85
N TYR A 113 11.33 3.71 -2.65
CA TYR A 113 10.47 2.73 -3.31
C TYR A 113 9.73 1.83 -2.31
N PHE A 114 10.45 1.32 -1.30
CA PHE A 114 9.89 0.50 -0.24
C PHE A 114 8.80 1.24 0.54
N ASN A 115 9.10 2.43 1.03
CA ASN A 115 8.15 3.21 1.84
C ASN A 115 6.93 3.63 1.02
N ALA A 116 7.10 4.01 -0.24
CA ALA A 116 5.99 4.38 -1.11
C ALA A 116 5.01 3.22 -1.27
N LEU A 117 5.48 2.01 -1.57
CA LEU A 117 4.62 0.84 -1.73
C LEU A 117 3.99 0.40 -0.40
N TYR A 118 4.68 0.50 0.73
CA TYR A 118 4.07 0.23 2.03
C TYR A 118 3.03 1.27 2.45
N SER A 119 3.19 2.54 2.04
CA SER A 119 2.16 3.57 2.20
C SER A 119 0.90 3.20 1.42
N VAL A 120 1.05 2.86 0.14
CA VAL A 120 -0.08 2.42 -0.70
C VAL A 120 -0.76 1.17 -0.14
N LEU A 121 0.01 0.21 0.37
CA LEU A 121 -0.53 -0.99 1.02
C LEU A 121 -1.35 -0.64 2.27
N SER A 122 -0.86 0.27 3.11
CA SER A 122 -1.55 0.72 4.32
C SER A 122 -2.88 1.39 3.99
N ASP A 123 -2.88 2.30 3.01
CA ASP A 123 -4.09 2.99 2.56
C ASP A 123 -5.10 2.00 1.97
N ALA A 124 -4.61 1.09 1.14
CA ALA A 124 -5.42 0.02 0.53
C ALA A 124 -6.09 -0.89 1.57
N ASN A 125 -5.36 -1.30 2.61
CA ASN A 125 -5.91 -2.11 3.69
C ASN A 125 -6.98 -1.35 4.46
N THR A 126 -6.75 -0.06 4.71
CA THR A 126 -7.68 0.80 5.46
C THR A 126 -9.02 0.94 4.73
N ILE A 127 -9.00 1.23 3.42
CA ILE A 127 -10.23 1.43 2.66
C ILE A 127 -11.03 0.13 2.47
N VAL A 128 -10.36 -1.01 2.30
CA VAL A 128 -11.04 -2.32 2.23
C VAL A 128 -11.65 -2.67 3.59
N ALA A 129 -10.89 -2.50 4.68
CA ALA A 129 -11.39 -2.77 6.03
C ALA A 129 -12.60 -1.90 6.38
N ALA A 130 -12.60 -0.62 6.03
CA ALA A 130 -13.75 0.26 6.23
C ALA A 130 -14.98 -0.21 5.42
N ALA A 131 -14.77 -0.60 4.16
CA ALA A 131 -15.85 -1.09 3.30
C ALA A 131 -16.42 -2.45 3.76
N GLU A 132 -15.63 -3.28 4.46
CA GLU A 132 -16.09 -4.53 5.07
C GLU A 132 -16.75 -4.33 6.43
N LYS A 133 -16.34 -3.30 7.19
CA LYS A 133 -16.97 -2.91 8.47
C LYS A 133 -18.30 -2.17 8.30
N GLY A 134 -18.68 -1.82 7.08
CA GLY A 134 -19.98 -1.25 6.75
C GLY A 134 -20.02 0.28 6.67
N THR A 135 -18.89 0.95 6.45
CA THR A 135 -18.89 2.37 6.08
C THR A 135 -19.74 2.60 4.83
N GLU A 136 -20.64 3.59 4.89
CA GLU A 136 -21.60 3.89 3.82
C GLU A 136 -20.94 4.69 2.68
N PHE A 137 -20.25 3.98 1.79
CA PHE A 137 -19.74 4.56 0.55
C PHE A 137 -20.84 4.74 -0.49
N GLU A 138 -20.73 5.79 -1.32
CA GLU A 138 -21.58 5.94 -2.52
C GLU A 138 -21.37 4.77 -3.49
N ASN A 139 -20.13 4.34 -3.67
CA ASN A 139 -19.77 3.17 -4.47
C ASN A 139 -18.78 2.27 -3.71
N PRO A 140 -19.27 1.34 -2.86
CA PRO A 140 -18.42 0.47 -2.07
C PRO A 140 -17.62 -0.52 -2.92
N ASP A 141 -18.15 -0.95 -4.08
CA ASP A 141 -17.45 -1.88 -4.97
C ASP A 141 -16.24 -1.21 -5.64
N LEU A 142 -16.35 0.08 -6.01
CA LEU A 142 -15.21 0.86 -6.49
C LEU A 142 -14.14 1.02 -5.41
N VAL A 143 -14.53 1.34 -4.18
CA VAL A 143 -13.57 1.48 -3.06
C VAL A 143 -12.84 0.16 -2.80
N LYS A 144 -13.57 -0.96 -2.77
CA LYS A 144 -12.99 -2.29 -2.61
C LYS A 144 -12.08 -2.65 -3.79
N LEU A 145 -12.47 -2.34 -5.02
CA LEU A 145 -11.66 -2.56 -6.21
C LEU A 145 -10.31 -1.84 -6.10
N MET A 146 -10.35 -0.54 -5.79
CA MET A 146 -9.13 0.26 -5.63
C MET A 146 -8.23 -0.27 -4.52
N GLY A 147 -8.83 -0.70 -3.41
CA GLY A 147 -8.09 -1.31 -2.31
C GLY A 147 -7.44 -2.65 -2.66
N LYS A 148 -8.17 -3.58 -3.26
CA LYS A 148 -7.60 -4.87 -3.71
C LYS A 148 -6.52 -4.68 -4.78
N MET A 149 -6.71 -3.72 -5.70
CA MET A 149 -5.68 -3.31 -6.66
C MET A 149 -4.44 -2.76 -5.96
N GLY A 150 -4.61 -1.86 -4.98
CA GLY A 150 -3.51 -1.29 -4.19
C GLY A 150 -2.72 -2.34 -3.42
N GLN A 151 -3.40 -3.32 -2.82
CA GLN A 151 -2.77 -4.47 -2.15
C GLN A 151 -1.93 -5.30 -3.14
N ALA A 152 -2.54 -5.67 -4.26
CA ALA A 152 -1.89 -6.49 -5.30
C ALA A 152 -0.67 -5.80 -5.88
N PHE A 153 -0.79 -4.53 -6.24
CA PHE A 153 0.30 -3.77 -6.86
C PHE A 153 1.42 -3.50 -5.86
N SER A 154 1.10 -3.07 -4.64
CA SER A 154 2.12 -2.82 -3.62
C SER A 154 2.95 -4.07 -3.34
N VAL A 155 2.31 -5.19 -3.01
CA VAL A 155 3.02 -6.43 -2.68
C VAL A 155 3.70 -7.03 -3.91
N GLY A 156 3.05 -7.00 -5.08
CA GLY A 156 3.62 -7.52 -6.32
C GLY A 156 4.92 -6.82 -6.70
N TYR A 157 4.95 -5.49 -6.67
CA TYR A 157 6.16 -4.72 -6.97
C TYR A 157 7.24 -4.87 -5.89
N LEU A 158 6.87 -4.96 -4.61
CA LEU A 158 7.81 -5.29 -3.53
C LEU A 158 8.47 -6.66 -3.77
N ALA A 159 7.69 -7.69 -4.15
CA ALA A 159 8.20 -9.03 -4.42
C ALA A 159 9.14 -9.10 -5.63
N LEU A 160 8.94 -8.25 -6.64
CA LEU A 160 9.84 -8.15 -7.79
C LEU A 160 11.24 -7.63 -7.41
N VAL A 161 11.31 -6.68 -6.46
CA VAL A 161 12.55 -5.97 -6.13
C VAL A 161 13.25 -6.54 -4.89
N PHE A 162 12.50 -7.02 -3.90
CA PHE A 162 13.03 -7.46 -2.60
C PHE A 162 12.89 -8.96 -2.38
N ASP A 163 13.82 -9.54 -1.61
CA ASP A 163 13.83 -10.98 -1.27
C ASP A 163 12.80 -11.35 -0.22
N ARG A 164 12.43 -10.37 0.62
CA ARG A 164 11.58 -10.53 1.79
C ARG A 164 10.56 -9.42 1.81
N VAL A 165 9.31 -9.77 2.09
CA VAL A 165 8.18 -8.84 2.11
C VAL A 165 7.33 -9.13 3.35
N TRP A 166 6.97 -8.09 4.10
CA TRP A 166 5.97 -8.16 5.17
C TRP A 166 4.59 -8.03 4.55
N LEU A 167 3.72 -9.01 4.82
CA LEU A 167 2.38 -9.06 4.28
C LEU A 167 1.38 -8.52 5.30
N SER A 168 0.42 -7.76 4.80
CA SER A 168 -0.76 -7.32 5.54
C SER A 168 -1.91 -7.13 4.58
N ASP A 169 -3.13 -7.31 5.08
CA ASP A 169 -4.36 -7.00 4.37
C ASP A 169 -5.36 -6.27 5.27
N GLU A 170 -6.60 -6.17 4.83
CA GLU A 170 -7.71 -5.57 5.59
C GLU A 170 -7.93 -6.18 6.98
N ASN A 171 -7.48 -7.41 7.21
CA ASN A 171 -7.59 -8.12 8.49
C ASN A 171 -6.36 -7.93 9.40
N GLY A 172 -5.34 -7.21 8.92
CA GLY A 172 -4.10 -6.93 9.63
C GLY A 172 -2.90 -7.69 9.08
N VAL A 173 -1.93 -7.99 9.95
CA VAL A 173 -0.67 -8.65 9.56
C VAL A 173 -0.92 -10.10 9.20
N VAL A 174 -0.32 -10.56 8.09
CA VAL A 174 -0.41 -11.93 7.61
C VAL A 174 0.88 -12.68 7.95
N GLY A 175 0.77 -13.67 8.82
CA GLY A 175 1.90 -14.50 9.25
C GLY A 175 2.80 -13.85 10.31
N GLU A 176 3.95 -14.48 10.57
CA GLU A 176 4.95 -14.00 11.53
C GLU A 176 6.19 -13.48 10.79
N GLY A 177 6.27 -12.15 10.62
CA GLY A 177 7.43 -11.49 10.01
C GLY A 177 7.40 -11.47 8.48
N ALA A 178 8.58 -11.36 7.86
CA ALA A 178 8.71 -11.24 6.41
C ALA A 178 8.76 -12.62 5.73
N VAL A 179 7.91 -12.80 4.72
CA VAL A 179 7.89 -14.01 3.88
C VAL A 179 8.86 -13.87 2.72
N ASP A 180 9.14 -14.97 2.00
CA ASP A 180 9.93 -14.89 0.78
C ASP A 180 9.15 -14.30 -0.40
N TYR A 181 9.85 -13.72 -1.37
CA TYR A 181 9.26 -13.07 -2.54
C TYR A 181 8.32 -13.97 -3.38
N LYS A 182 8.46 -15.30 -3.33
CA LYS A 182 7.55 -16.20 -4.05
C LYS A 182 6.22 -16.29 -3.32
N GLU A 183 6.27 -16.46 -2.00
CA GLU A 183 5.07 -16.45 -1.15
C GLU A 183 4.35 -15.10 -1.24
N ALA A 184 5.10 -13.99 -1.18
CA ALA A 184 4.55 -12.65 -1.37
C ALA A 184 3.87 -12.48 -2.75
N MET A 185 4.46 -13.03 -3.81
CA MET A 185 3.86 -12.96 -5.15
C MET A 185 2.59 -13.79 -5.27
N VAL A 186 2.49 -14.93 -4.58
CA VAL A 186 1.25 -15.71 -4.53
C VAL A 186 0.14 -14.89 -3.88
N PHE A 187 0.43 -14.22 -2.76
CA PHE A 187 -0.49 -13.30 -2.11
C PHE A 187 -0.91 -12.15 -3.04
N ALA A 188 0.06 -11.50 -3.72
CA ALA A 188 -0.23 -10.39 -4.64
C ALA A 188 -1.14 -10.82 -5.79
N LEU A 189 -0.88 -11.99 -6.39
CA LEU A 189 -1.72 -12.53 -7.46
C LEU A 189 -3.12 -12.91 -6.97
N GLN A 190 -3.27 -13.36 -5.72
CA GLN A 190 -4.59 -13.61 -5.15
C GLN A 190 -5.39 -12.32 -4.99
N LYS A 191 -4.80 -11.26 -4.43
CA LYS A 191 -5.48 -9.95 -4.32
C LYS A 191 -5.78 -9.34 -5.70
N LEU A 192 -4.94 -9.61 -6.70
CA LEU A 192 -5.19 -9.22 -8.09
C LEU A 192 -6.38 -9.98 -8.69
N ASP A 193 -6.47 -11.29 -8.45
CA ASP A 193 -7.59 -12.11 -8.89
C ASP A 193 -8.90 -11.66 -8.23
N ASP A 194 -8.87 -11.29 -6.95
CA ASP A 194 -10.01 -10.70 -6.23
C ASP A 194 -10.45 -9.38 -6.89
N ALA A 195 -9.49 -8.51 -7.24
CA ALA A 195 -9.77 -7.25 -7.94
C ALA A 195 -10.37 -7.48 -9.34
N ILE A 196 -9.82 -8.42 -10.12
CA ILE A 196 -10.34 -8.80 -11.44
C ILE A 196 -11.76 -9.33 -11.32
N ALA A 197 -12.03 -10.21 -10.35
CA ALA A 197 -13.33 -10.79 -10.12
C ALA A 197 -14.35 -9.70 -9.78
N LEU A 198 -14.00 -8.77 -8.87
CA LEU A 198 -14.87 -7.67 -8.46
C LEU A 198 -15.18 -6.72 -9.62
N ALA A 199 -14.15 -6.30 -10.37
CA ALA A 199 -14.33 -5.46 -11.55
C ALA A 199 -15.24 -6.14 -12.58
N SER A 200 -15.06 -7.43 -12.83
CA SER A 200 -15.84 -8.18 -13.81
C SER A 200 -17.30 -8.42 -13.38
N SER A 201 -17.54 -8.73 -12.10
CA SER A 201 -18.88 -9.05 -11.61
C SER A 201 -19.76 -7.82 -11.39
N ALA A 202 -19.16 -6.74 -10.90
CA ALA A 202 -19.89 -5.51 -10.58
C ALA A 202 -19.89 -4.51 -11.76
N GLY A 203 -19.11 -4.76 -12.82
CA GLY A 203 -19.00 -3.86 -13.97
C GLY A 203 -18.43 -2.50 -13.60
N VAL A 204 -17.56 -2.46 -12.58
CA VAL A 204 -17.01 -1.22 -12.03
C VAL A 204 -15.96 -0.65 -12.97
N SER A 205 -16.12 0.62 -13.31
CA SER A 205 -15.11 1.46 -13.97
C SER A 205 -14.50 2.42 -12.95
N ILE A 206 -13.23 2.78 -13.15
CA ILE A 206 -12.60 3.90 -12.46
C ILE A 206 -13.07 5.19 -13.16
N PRO A 207 -13.63 6.16 -12.43
CA PRO A 207 -14.10 7.40 -13.03
C PRO A 207 -12.95 8.20 -13.64
N ASP A 208 -13.24 8.93 -14.72
CA ASP A 208 -12.25 9.74 -15.45
C ASP A 208 -11.60 10.83 -14.57
N THR A 209 -12.30 11.26 -13.50
CA THR A 209 -11.75 12.17 -12.49
C THR A 209 -10.61 11.56 -11.67
N TRP A 210 -10.49 10.23 -11.62
CA TRP A 210 -9.43 9.50 -10.92
C TRP A 210 -8.39 8.94 -11.89
N LEU A 211 -8.80 8.51 -13.07
CA LEU A 211 -7.92 8.05 -14.14
C LEU A 211 -8.34 8.66 -15.49
N PRO A 212 -7.84 9.86 -15.82
CA PRO A 212 -8.15 10.53 -17.07
C PRO A 212 -7.65 9.76 -18.29
N GLY A 213 -8.35 9.91 -19.41
CA GLY A 213 -7.95 9.32 -20.69
C GLY A 213 -8.63 7.99 -21.01
N GLY A 214 -9.70 7.66 -20.30
CA GLY A 214 -10.60 6.55 -20.64
C GLY A 214 -10.08 5.14 -20.29
N MET A 215 -8.86 5.00 -19.77
CA MET A 215 -8.30 3.70 -19.39
C MET A 215 -8.94 3.11 -18.12
N GLY A 216 -9.71 3.92 -17.38
CA GLY A 216 -10.49 3.48 -16.22
C GLY A 216 -11.73 2.67 -16.57
N GLU A 217 -12.17 2.65 -17.83
CA GLU A 217 -13.33 1.88 -18.25
C GLU A 217 -13.16 0.39 -17.98
N ASN A 218 -14.24 -0.30 -17.58
CA ASN A 218 -14.19 -1.72 -17.24
C ASN A 218 -13.60 -2.59 -18.36
N SER A 219 -13.93 -2.25 -19.62
CA SER A 219 -13.45 -2.92 -20.83
C SER A 219 -11.94 -2.81 -21.06
N THR A 220 -11.27 -1.82 -20.47
CA THR A 220 -9.80 -1.65 -20.51
C THR A 220 -9.15 -2.02 -19.18
N LEU A 221 -9.81 -1.75 -18.07
CA LEU A 221 -9.31 -2.01 -16.72
C LEU A 221 -9.15 -3.51 -16.46
N VAL A 222 -10.16 -4.33 -16.76
CA VAL A 222 -10.06 -5.78 -16.55
C VAL A 222 -8.92 -6.38 -17.37
N PRO A 223 -8.77 -6.08 -18.68
CA PRO A 223 -7.60 -6.53 -19.43
C PRO A 223 -6.26 -5.99 -18.90
N PHE A 224 -6.22 -4.76 -18.39
CA PHE A 224 -5.02 -4.20 -17.78
C PHE A 224 -4.58 -5.00 -16.55
N LEU A 225 -5.51 -5.32 -15.64
CA LEU A 225 -5.23 -6.14 -14.47
C LEU A 225 -4.73 -7.54 -14.85
N ASN A 226 -5.32 -8.14 -15.90
CA ASN A 226 -4.83 -9.41 -16.43
C ASN A 226 -3.40 -9.30 -16.98
N SER A 227 -3.08 -8.27 -17.76
CA SER A 227 -1.71 -8.01 -18.23
C SER A 227 -0.72 -7.86 -17.07
N MET A 228 -1.13 -7.19 -15.99
CA MET A 228 -0.33 -7.07 -14.76
C MET A 228 -0.11 -8.43 -14.09
N GLY A 229 -1.11 -9.31 -14.08
CA GLY A 229 -0.99 -10.68 -13.56
C GLY A 229 0.06 -11.51 -14.31
N ALA A 230 0.06 -11.44 -15.64
CA ALA A 230 1.10 -12.06 -16.46
C ALA A 230 2.50 -11.49 -16.16
N ARG A 231 2.61 -10.15 -16.06
CA ARG A 231 3.86 -9.45 -15.73
C ARG A 231 4.42 -9.87 -14.38
N PHE A 232 3.58 -9.94 -13.36
CA PHE A 232 3.94 -10.35 -12.01
C PHE A 232 4.37 -11.82 -11.95
N ALA A 233 3.62 -12.72 -12.59
CA ALA A 233 3.94 -14.14 -12.60
C ALA A 233 5.29 -14.44 -13.28
N VAL A 234 5.59 -13.78 -14.40
CA VAL A 234 6.84 -13.99 -15.13
C VAL A 234 8.01 -13.21 -14.52
N GLY A 235 7.76 -11.98 -14.08
CA GLY A 235 8.79 -11.07 -13.55
C GLY A 235 9.41 -11.53 -12.23
N ASN A 236 8.71 -12.37 -11.46
CA ASN A 236 9.20 -12.83 -10.15
C ASN A 236 10.32 -13.89 -10.23
N VAL A 237 10.67 -14.33 -11.43
CA VAL A 237 11.58 -15.46 -11.65
C VAL A 237 13.03 -14.98 -11.68
N ARG A 238 13.90 -15.62 -10.89
CA ARG A 238 15.29 -15.18 -10.71
C ARG A 238 16.33 -16.10 -11.34
N ASN A 239 15.94 -17.30 -11.78
CA ASN A 239 16.85 -18.24 -12.46
C ASN A 239 16.09 -19.31 -13.26
N THR A 240 16.84 -20.07 -14.07
CA THR A 240 16.30 -21.13 -14.94
C THR A 240 15.53 -22.21 -14.19
N ALA A 241 15.96 -22.60 -12.99
CA ALA A 241 15.27 -23.63 -12.21
C ALA A 241 13.86 -23.17 -11.80
N GLN A 242 13.74 -21.90 -11.40
CA GLN A 242 12.45 -21.30 -11.06
C GLN A 242 11.56 -21.09 -12.30
N LYS A 243 12.15 -20.78 -13.47
CA LYS A 243 11.39 -20.68 -14.73
C LYS A 243 10.62 -21.96 -15.05
N GLY A 244 11.20 -23.13 -14.75
CA GLY A 244 10.55 -24.42 -14.94
C GLY A 244 9.40 -24.71 -13.96
N GLN A 245 9.22 -23.88 -12.92
CA GLN A 245 8.19 -24.01 -11.88
C GLN A 245 7.04 -23.01 -12.05
N ILE A 246 7.11 -22.11 -13.04
CA ILE A 246 6.04 -21.16 -13.34
C ILE A 246 4.79 -21.92 -13.78
N ASN A 247 3.63 -21.51 -13.27
CA ASN A 247 2.34 -21.94 -13.81
C ASN A 247 2.07 -21.23 -15.15
N TRP A 248 2.58 -21.81 -16.24
CA TRP A 248 2.43 -21.24 -17.58
C TRP A 248 0.99 -21.19 -18.08
N ASP A 249 0.12 -22.08 -17.61
CA ASP A 249 -1.31 -22.04 -17.95
C ASP A 249 -1.97 -20.79 -17.36
N LYS A 250 -1.62 -20.42 -16.11
CA LYS A 250 -2.09 -19.18 -15.50
C LYS A 250 -1.54 -17.94 -16.21
N VAL A 251 -0.26 -17.95 -16.60
CA VAL A 251 0.33 -16.86 -17.40
C VAL A 251 -0.39 -16.70 -18.74
N LEU A 252 -0.64 -17.82 -19.43
CA LEU A 252 -1.36 -17.82 -20.70
C LEU A 252 -2.80 -17.30 -20.55
N ALA A 253 -3.50 -17.70 -19.48
CA ALA A 253 -4.84 -17.22 -19.18
C ALA A 253 -4.85 -15.70 -19.01
N TYR A 254 -3.94 -15.15 -18.19
CA TYR A 254 -3.78 -13.71 -18.03
C TYR A 254 -3.44 -13.01 -19.34
N SER A 255 -2.49 -13.55 -20.12
CA SER A 255 -2.08 -12.92 -21.38
C SER A 255 -3.19 -12.92 -22.43
N ASN A 256 -3.99 -13.99 -22.53
CA ASN A 256 -5.13 -14.05 -23.45
C ASN A 256 -6.27 -13.11 -23.06
N ALA A 257 -6.43 -12.83 -21.76
CA ALA A 257 -7.38 -11.86 -21.24
C ALA A 257 -6.79 -10.44 -21.11
N GLY A 258 -5.53 -10.24 -21.52
CA GLY A 258 -4.79 -9.01 -21.35
C GLY A 258 -5.15 -7.93 -22.38
N LEU A 259 -4.60 -6.74 -22.18
CA LEU A 259 -4.72 -5.63 -23.12
C LEU A 259 -4.17 -5.96 -24.51
N THR A 260 -4.87 -5.51 -25.54
CA THR A 260 -4.45 -5.56 -26.94
C THR A 260 -4.02 -4.21 -27.50
N VAL A 261 -4.04 -3.18 -26.66
CA VAL A 261 -3.63 -1.80 -26.95
C VAL A 261 -2.68 -1.34 -25.85
N ASP A 262 -1.92 -0.29 -26.12
CA ASP A 262 -1.03 0.28 -25.12
C ASP A 262 -1.84 0.89 -23.97
N PHE A 263 -1.37 0.66 -22.74
CA PHE A 263 -1.95 1.31 -21.57
C PHE A 263 -1.36 2.71 -21.44
N GLU A 264 -2.16 3.71 -21.83
CA GLU A 264 -1.72 5.10 -21.81
C GLU A 264 -2.12 5.78 -20.51
N ILE A 265 -1.14 6.46 -19.92
CA ILE A 265 -1.35 7.32 -18.77
C ILE A 265 -1.33 8.76 -19.28
N PHE A 266 -2.44 9.49 -19.07
CA PHE A 266 -2.57 10.86 -19.53
C PHE A 266 -1.69 11.79 -18.69
N MET A 267 -0.72 12.46 -19.34
CA MET A 267 0.19 13.42 -18.71
C MET A 267 0.04 14.78 -19.40
N ASP A 268 -0.50 15.80 -18.70
CA ASP A 268 -0.86 17.10 -19.29
C ASP A 268 -0.40 18.32 -18.47
N ASP A 269 0.46 18.12 -17.46
CA ASP A 269 0.95 19.15 -16.51
C ASP A 269 -0.15 19.89 -15.73
N VAL A 270 -1.43 19.51 -15.86
CA VAL A 270 -2.59 20.19 -15.27
C VAL A 270 -3.43 19.25 -14.40
N ASN A 271 -3.76 18.06 -14.92
CA ASN A 271 -4.58 17.05 -14.27
C ASN A 271 -3.77 15.85 -13.78
N TRP A 272 -2.64 15.48 -14.43
CA TRP A 272 -1.66 14.54 -13.85
C TRP A 272 -0.26 14.46 -14.55
N TYR A 273 0.70 13.92 -13.78
CA TYR A 273 2.04 13.29 -14.00
C TYR A 273 3.14 14.22 -14.52
N ASP A 274 3.61 15.14 -13.68
CA ASP A 274 5.01 15.60 -13.78
C ASP A 274 5.92 14.58 -13.07
N LEU A 275 7.07 14.25 -13.65
CA LEU A 275 8.09 13.33 -13.11
C LEU A 275 9.27 14.09 -12.51
#